data_AF-A0A5C7QSL2-F1
#
_entry.id   AF-A0A5C7QSL2-F1
#
_cell.length_a   1.000
_cell.length_b   1.000
_cell.length_c   1.000
_cell.angle_alpha   90.00
_cell.angle_beta   90.00
_cell.angle_gamma   90.00
#
_symmetry.space_group_name_H-M   'P 1'
#
loop_
_entity.id
_entity.type
_entity.pdbx_description
1 polymer ?
#
loop_
_entity_poly.entity_id
_entity_poly.type
_entity_poly.pdbx_seq_one_letter_code
_entity_poly.pdbx_strand_id
1 'polypeptide(L)'
;MKIIKQTTARNVALLSCLSWAAVAAAANNQLENISINEAAAGKVEVLLNFSSPVAIPKGFVMENPPRIVFDFPGVEVAPTARHNNTKRGVLNAVQAAGSKGQTRLVFKLDTLVDYTVESSGNDMVLLFSGNAAHKPAATAVVNPTPAAPASTARNVALLSCLSWAAVAAAANNQLENISINEAAAGKVEV
;
A
#
# COMPACT_ATOMS: atom_id res chain seq x y z
N MET A 1 -70.74 14.61 51.54
CA MET A 1 -69.60 13.86 52.12
C MET A 1 -69.29 12.67 51.21
N LYS A 2 -68.29 12.80 50.34
CA LYS A 2 -67.57 11.71 49.65
C LYS A 2 -66.36 12.33 48.94
N ILE A 3 -65.19 12.01 49.46
CA ILE A 3 -63.87 12.48 49.02
C ILE A 3 -63.41 11.51 47.94
N ILE A 4 -63.07 12.01 46.74
CA ILE A 4 -62.48 11.19 45.68
C ILE A 4 -61.04 11.63 45.45
N LYS A 5 -60.18 10.81 46.07
CA LYS A 5 -58.78 10.45 45.87
C LYS A 5 -58.01 11.10 44.71
N GLN A 6 -56.89 11.70 45.11
CA GLN A 6 -55.68 11.97 44.33
C GLN A 6 -55.34 10.77 43.41
N THR A 7 -55.09 11.03 42.12
CA THR A 7 -54.45 10.06 41.22
C THR A 7 -53.46 10.83 40.34
N THR A 8 -52.25 10.94 40.91
CA THR A 8 -50.93 10.68 40.31
C THR A 8 -50.75 10.86 38.79
N ALA A 9 -49.76 11.69 38.47
CA ALA A 9 -48.88 11.64 37.29
C ALA A 9 -49.52 11.86 35.90
N ARG A 10 -49.82 13.13 35.60
CA ARG A 10 -49.86 13.65 34.22
C ARG A 10 -48.79 14.72 34.08
N ASN A 11 -47.53 14.36 33.84
CA ASN A 11 -46.49 15.30 33.36
C ASN A 11 -45.25 14.55 32.83
N VAL A 12 -45.46 13.44 32.13
CA VAL A 12 -44.41 12.77 31.35
C VAL A 12 -44.77 12.96 29.88
N ALA A 13 -44.61 14.19 29.37
CA ALA A 13 -44.70 14.49 27.94
C ALA A 13 -44.32 15.95 27.71
N LEU A 14 -43.03 16.30 27.72
CA LEU A 14 -42.47 17.43 26.95
C LEU A 14 -40.95 17.50 27.17
N LEU A 15 -40.18 16.53 26.67
CA LEU A 15 -38.73 16.73 26.46
C LEU A 15 -38.20 15.76 25.40
N SER A 16 -38.98 15.55 24.34
CA SER A 16 -38.54 14.80 23.17
C SER A 16 -38.03 15.75 22.10
N CYS A 17 -36.82 15.45 21.61
CA CYS A 17 -36.29 15.89 20.32
C CYS A 17 -35.69 17.30 20.25
N LEU A 18 -34.52 17.46 20.87
CA LEU A 18 -33.48 18.33 20.29
C LEU A 18 -32.29 17.45 19.90
N SER A 19 -32.53 16.56 18.93
CA SER A 19 -31.49 15.83 18.23
C SER A 19 -30.73 16.84 17.38
N TRP A 20 -29.70 17.46 17.95
CA TRP A 20 -28.80 18.34 17.25
C TRP A 20 -28.05 17.50 16.22
N ALA A 21 -28.56 17.46 15.00
CA ALA A 21 -27.80 16.97 13.86
C ALA A 21 -26.64 17.97 13.67
N ALA A 22 -25.46 17.63 14.19
CA ALA A 22 -24.23 18.28 13.80
C ALA A 22 -24.03 17.96 12.31
N VAL A 23 -24.52 18.86 11.45
CA VAL A 23 -24.10 18.90 10.07
C VAL A 23 -22.62 19.25 10.14
N ALA A 24 -21.77 18.24 10.13
CA ALA A 24 -20.36 18.42 9.87
C ALA A 24 -20.32 19.01 8.45
N ALA A 25 -20.21 20.33 8.37
CA ALA A 25 -19.88 21.01 7.14
C ALA A 25 -18.59 20.33 6.67
N ALA A 26 -18.69 19.56 5.59
CA ALA A 26 -17.52 19.09 4.88
C ALA A 26 -16.79 20.37 4.47
N ALA A 27 -15.77 20.75 5.23
CA ALA A 27 -14.88 21.82 4.86
C ALA A 27 -14.37 21.45 3.47
N ASN A 28 -14.70 22.28 2.49
CA ASN A 28 -14.44 21.97 1.10
C ASN A 28 -12.94 22.21 0.87
N ASN A 29 -12.13 21.25 1.31
CA ASN A 29 -10.68 21.33 1.20
C ASN A 29 -10.35 21.30 -0.28
N GLN A 30 -9.44 22.16 -0.71
CA GLN A 30 -9.12 22.34 -2.11
C GLN A 30 -7.63 22.15 -2.31
N LEU A 31 -7.27 21.37 -3.33
CA LEU A 31 -5.92 21.36 -3.88
C LEU A 31 -5.77 22.61 -4.75
N GLU A 32 -5.02 23.58 -4.26
CA GLU A 32 -4.88 24.90 -4.87
C GLU A 32 -3.78 24.92 -5.94
N ASN A 33 -2.66 24.26 -5.66
CA ASN A 33 -1.49 24.30 -6.53
C ASN A 33 -0.66 23.01 -6.46
N ILE A 34 0.03 22.72 -7.58
CA ILE A 34 0.98 21.61 -7.72
C ILE A 34 2.28 22.16 -8.31
N SER A 35 3.34 22.16 -7.51
CA SER A 35 4.68 22.60 -7.94
C SER A 35 5.61 21.40 -8.08
N ILE A 36 6.38 21.35 -9.17
CA ILE A 36 7.30 20.24 -9.45
C ILE A 36 8.72 20.81 -9.54
N ASN A 37 9.59 20.34 -8.66
CA ASN A 37 10.98 20.77 -8.55
C ASN A 37 11.91 19.57 -8.71
N GLU A 38 13.11 19.82 -9.21
CA GLU A 38 14.18 18.82 -9.21
C GLU A 38 15.03 19.05 -7.96
N ALA A 39 15.18 17.99 -7.16
CA ALA A 39 15.99 17.98 -5.97
C ALA A 39 17.38 17.37 -6.27
N ALA A 40 18.27 17.41 -5.28
CA ALA A 40 19.61 16.84 -5.43
C ALA A 40 19.58 15.33 -5.73
N ALA A 41 20.64 14.83 -6.36
CA ALA A 41 20.82 13.42 -6.72
C ALA A 41 19.71 12.85 -7.65
N GLY A 42 19.18 13.69 -8.54
CA GLY A 42 18.17 13.28 -9.54
C GLY A 42 16.79 12.99 -8.96
N LYS A 43 16.56 13.34 -7.69
CA LYS A 43 15.24 13.20 -7.06
C LYS A 43 14.29 14.26 -7.62
N VAL A 44 13.00 13.94 -7.63
CA VAL A 44 11.95 14.87 -8.03
C VAL A 44 11.06 15.14 -6.84
N GLU A 45 10.90 16.41 -6.50
CA GLU A 45 10.03 16.86 -5.43
C GLU A 45 8.74 17.42 -6.04
N VAL A 46 7.60 16.97 -5.52
CA VAL A 46 6.29 17.53 -5.85
C VAL A 46 5.66 18.09 -4.59
N LEU A 47 5.40 19.39 -4.60
CA LEU A 47 4.72 20.12 -3.55
C LEU A 47 3.25 20.28 -3.93
N LEU A 48 2.37 19.80 -3.06
CA LEU A 48 0.93 19.94 -3.17
C LEU A 48 0.47 20.94 -2.10
N ASN A 49 -0.17 22.02 -2.51
CA ASN A 49 -0.69 23.04 -1.59
C ASN A 49 -2.20 22.87 -1.43
N PHE A 50 -2.66 22.69 -0.18
CA PHE A 50 -4.07 22.52 0.16
C PHE A 50 -4.63 23.70 0.97
N SER A 51 -5.93 23.97 0.83
CA SER A 51 -6.60 25.03 1.60
C SER A 51 -6.71 24.71 3.10
N SER A 52 -6.63 23.42 3.48
CA SER A 52 -6.57 22.97 4.87
C SER A 52 -5.68 21.72 5.01
N PRO A 53 -5.14 21.42 6.19
CA PRO A 53 -4.35 20.21 6.41
C PRO A 53 -5.10 18.93 6.00
N VAL A 54 -4.41 18.04 5.27
CA VAL A 54 -4.95 16.77 4.78
C VAL A 54 -4.15 15.60 5.35
N ALA A 55 -4.84 14.52 5.73
CA ALA A 55 -4.17 13.28 6.12
C ALA A 55 -3.48 12.62 4.92
N ILE A 56 -2.31 12.01 5.14
CA ILE A 56 -1.57 11.33 4.08
C ILE A 56 -2.40 10.15 3.54
N PRO A 57 -2.79 10.15 2.25
CA PRO A 57 -3.57 9.06 1.66
C PRO A 57 -2.69 7.85 1.34
N LYS A 58 -3.33 6.71 1.09
CA LYS A 58 -2.64 5.53 0.57
C LYS A 58 -2.33 5.73 -0.91
N GLY A 59 -1.08 5.46 -1.29
CA GLY A 59 -0.65 5.42 -2.68
C GLY A 59 -0.87 4.03 -3.30
N PHE A 60 -1.26 4.00 -4.57
CA PHE A 60 -1.38 2.79 -5.38
C PHE A 60 -0.38 2.86 -6.53
N VAL A 61 0.38 1.79 -6.72
CA VAL A 61 1.41 1.70 -7.76
C VAL A 61 0.91 0.80 -8.88
N MET A 62 1.12 1.21 -10.13
CA MET A 62 0.78 0.42 -11.32
C MET A 62 1.97 0.38 -12.28
N GLU A 63 2.32 -0.79 -12.79
CA GLU A 63 3.55 -0.98 -13.57
C GLU A 63 3.34 -0.85 -15.08
N ASN A 64 2.12 -1.04 -15.59
CA ASN A 64 1.83 -1.01 -17.03
C ASN A 64 0.68 -0.04 -17.37
N PRO A 65 0.96 1.18 -17.88
CA PRO A 65 2.24 1.91 -17.78
C PRO A 65 2.62 2.32 -16.34
N PRO A 66 3.90 2.63 -16.06
CA PRO A 66 4.39 3.06 -14.76
C PRO A 66 3.68 4.33 -14.25
N ARG A 67 2.93 4.20 -13.15
CA ARG A 67 2.26 5.34 -12.50
C ARG A 67 1.98 5.08 -11.02
N ILE A 68 1.95 6.16 -10.26
CA ILE A 68 1.56 6.16 -8.84
C ILE A 68 0.32 7.02 -8.69
N VAL A 69 -0.65 6.55 -7.92
CA VAL A 69 -1.97 7.17 -7.74
C VAL A 69 -2.22 7.42 -6.27
N PHE A 70 -2.69 8.61 -5.92
CA PHE A 70 -3.10 8.97 -4.57
C PHE A 70 -4.54 9.47 -4.55
N ASP A 71 -5.35 8.90 -3.68
CA ASP A 71 -6.77 9.23 -3.56
C ASP A 71 -7.00 10.03 -2.26
N PHE A 72 -7.40 11.29 -2.41
CA PHE A 72 -7.67 12.23 -1.33
C PHE A 72 -9.19 12.35 -1.12
N PRO A 73 -9.73 11.87 0.02
CA PRO A 73 -11.14 12.05 0.35
C PRO A 73 -11.40 13.46 0.87
N GLY A 74 -12.55 14.05 0.51
CA GLY A 74 -12.96 15.38 0.94
C GLY A 74 -12.17 16.53 0.33
N VAL A 75 -11.39 16.27 -0.72
CA VAL A 75 -10.59 17.29 -1.44
C VAL A 75 -11.18 17.53 -2.82
N GLU A 76 -11.34 18.79 -3.19
CA GLU A 76 -11.67 19.27 -4.54
C GLU A 76 -10.42 19.78 -5.27
N VAL A 77 -10.44 19.79 -6.60
CA VAL A 77 -9.30 20.24 -7.44
C VAL A 77 -9.55 21.64 -7.97
N ALA A 78 -8.69 22.60 -7.62
CA ALA A 78 -8.72 23.93 -8.24
C ALA A 78 -8.39 23.85 -9.74
N PRO A 79 -8.93 24.75 -10.59
CA PRO A 79 -8.64 24.75 -12.02
C PRO A 79 -7.15 24.84 -12.36
N THR A 80 -6.38 25.53 -11.53
CA THR A 80 -4.92 25.70 -11.61
C THR A 80 -4.14 24.41 -11.40
N ALA A 81 -4.66 23.49 -10.59
CA ALA A 81 -4.00 22.25 -10.19
C ALA A 81 -4.38 21.02 -11.03
N ARG A 82 -5.26 21.17 -12.04
CA ARG A 82 -5.84 20.02 -12.77
C ARG A 82 -4.82 19.22 -13.57
N HIS A 83 -3.86 19.88 -14.20
CA HIS A 83 -2.97 19.22 -15.15
C HIS A 83 -1.64 19.95 -15.25
N ASN A 84 -0.55 19.25 -14.92
CA ASN A 84 0.81 19.76 -15.06
C ASN A 84 1.64 18.78 -15.91
N ASN A 85 2.01 19.22 -17.11
CA ASN A 85 2.71 18.43 -18.13
C ASN A 85 4.24 18.62 -18.13
N THR A 86 4.79 19.12 -17.03
CA THR A 86 6.22 19.42 -16.96
C THR A 86 6.99 18.15 -16.63
N LYS A 87 7.68 17.56 -17.63
CA LYS A 87 8.61 16.45 -17.41
C LYS A 87 9.80 16.93 -16.57
N ARG A 88 10.07 16.25 -15.46
CA ARG A 88 11.20 16.51 -14.56
C ARG A 88 11.73 15.19 -14.03
N GLY A 89 13.02 14.92 -14.22
CA GLY A 89 13.61 13.62 -13.89
C GLY A 89 12.78 12.44 -14.41
N VAL A 90 12.35 11.57 -13.47
CA VAL A 90 11.55 10.36 -13.73
C VAL A 90 10.06 10.62 -13.89
N LEU A 91 9.59 11.82 -13.54
CA LEU A 91 8.18 12.22 -13.55
C LEU A 91 7.84 12.88 -14.89
N ASN A 92 6.86 12.30 -15.59
CA ASN A 92 6.41 12.75 -16.90
C ASN A 92 5.32 13.81 -16.81
N ALA A 93 4.29 13.53 -16.03
CA ALA A 93 3.13 14.40 -15.89
C ALA A 93 2.37 14.10 -14.59
N VAL A 94 1.68 15.11 -14.08
CA VAL A 94 0.77 14.99 -12.94
C VAL A 94 -0.64 15.37 -13.39
N GLN A 95 -1.61 14.50 -13.10
CA GLN A 95 -3.01 14.72 -13.42
C GLN A 95 -3.84 14.69 -12.13
N ALA A 96 -4.67 15.71 -11.93
CA ALA A 96 -5.59 15.78 -10.81
C ALA A 96 -7.04 15.72 -11.32
N ALA A 97 -7.76 14.69 -10.90
CA ALA A 97 -9.16 14.50 -11.26
C ALA A 97 -10.02 14.42 -9.99
N GLY A 98 -10.94 15.37 -9.84
CA GLY A 98 -11.92 15.38 -8.75
C GLY A 98 -13.27 14.83 -9.21
N SER A 99 -13.90 13.99 -8.39
CA SER A 99 -15.27 13.52 -8.59
C SER A 99 -15.92 13.20 -7.24
N LYS A 100 -17.14 13.71 -7.01
CA LYS A 100 -18.00 13.36 -5.85
C LYS A 100 -17.28 13.48 -4.48
N GLY A 101 -16.47 14.52 -4.30
CA GLY A 101 -15.72 14.75 -3.07
C GLY A 101 -14.51 13.84 -2.88
N GLN A 102 -14.00 13.21 -3.94
CA GLN A 102 -12.72 12.50 -3.93
C GLN A 102 -11.84 13.01 -5.07
N THR A 103 -10.59 13.32 -4.74
CA THR A 103 -9.57 13.73 -5.72
C THR A 103 -8.58 12.60 -5.93
N ARG A 104 -8.43 12.17 -7.17
CA ARG A 104 -7.39 11.23 -7.60
C ARG A 104 -6.26 12.00 -8.26
N LEU A 105 -5.08 11.97 -7.64
CA LEU A 105 -3.83 12.43 -8.25
C LEU A 105 -3.11 11.26 -8.90
N VAL A 106 -2.74 11.41 -10.18
CA VAL A 106 -2.02 10.42 -10.95
C VAL A 106 -0.69 11.00 -11.39
N PHE A 107 0.38 10.37 -10.92
CA PHE A 107 1.77 10.67 -11.27
C PHE A 107 2.23 9.67 -12.33
N LYS A 108 2.44 10.15 -13.56
CA LYS A 108 2.95 9.34 -14.67
C LYS A 108 4.47 9.33 -14.63
N LEU A 109 5.08 8.16 -14.67
CA LEU A 109 6.52 8.01 -14.52
C LEU A 109 7.13 7.33 -15.75
N ASP A 110 8.42 7.55 -16.01
CA ASP A 110 9.19 6.80 -17.01
C ASP A 110 9.49 5.37 -16.53
N THR A 111 9.88 5.26 -15.26
CA THR A 111 10.17 4.00 -14.57
C THR A 111 9.59 4.05 -13.15
N LEU A 112 9.28 2.89 -12.58
CA LEU A 112 8.84 2.82 -11.20
C LEU A 112 9.99 3.10 -10.25
N VAL A 113 9.75 4.01 -9.30
CA VAL A 113 10.73 4.43 -8.30
C VAL A 113 10.10 4.47 -6.92
N ASP A 114 10.94 4.36 -5.90
CA ASP A 114 10.51 4.57 -4.52
C ASP A 114 10.16 6.05 -4.28
N TYR A 115 9.13 6.25 -3.46
CA TYR A 115 8.64 7.57 -3.09
C TYR A 115 8.48 7.71 -1.57
N THR A 116 8.58 8.94 -1.09
CA THR A 116 8.28 9.32 0.29
C THR A 116 7.23 10.42 0.27
N VAL A 117 6.31 10.41 1.25
CA VAL A 117 5.26 11.43 1.39
C VAL A 117 5.32 11.98 2.80
N GLU A 118 5.40 13.30 2.90
CA GLU A 118 5.40 14.01 4.18
C GLU A 118 4.35 15.12 4.14
N SER A 119 3.59 15.26 5.23
CA SER A 119 2.63 16.35 5.41
C SER A 119 3.21 17.42 6.33
N SER A 120 3.22 18.67 5.89
CA SER A 120 3.67 19.84 6.64
C SER A 120 2.55 20.89 6.65
N GLY A 121 1.68 20.83 7.67
CA GLY A 121 0.53 21.72 7.77
C GLY A 121 -0.44 21.56 6.59
N ASN A 122 -0.54 22.60 5.77
CA ASN A 122 -1.35 22.66 4.57
C ASN A 122 -0.66 22.09 3.32
N ASP A 123 0.63 21.82 3.42
CA ASP A 123 1.43 21.35 2.30
C ASP A 123 1.70 19.86 2.43
N MET A 124 1.77 19.18 1.29
CA MET A 124 2.24 17.80 1.21
C MET A 124 3.38 17.72 0.21
N VAL A 125 4.49 17.14 0.65
CA VAL A 125 5.70 16.96 -0.14
C VAL A 125 5.81 15.51 -0.52
N LEU A 126 5.91 15.25 -1.83
CA LEU A 126 6.20 13.93 -2.38
C LEU A 126 7.60 13.96 -2.98
N LEU A 127 8.46 13.05 -2.52
CA LEU A 127 9.81 12.92 -3.03
C LEU A 127 9.97 11.60 -3.77
N PHE A 128 10.21 11.67 -5.08
CA PHE A 128 10.48 10.52 -5.94
C PHE A 128 11.99 10.32 -6.08
N SER A 129 12.45 9.08 -5.93
CA SER A 129 13.86 8.73 -6.08
C SER A 129 14.30 8.77 -7.55
N GLY A 130 15.51 9.26 -7.83
CA GLY A 130 15.96 9.45 -9.22
C GLY A 130 16.32 8.16 -9.96
N ASN A 131 16.95 7.19 -9.29
CA ASN A 131 17.66 6.09 -9.98
C ASN A 131 17.45 4.70 -9.36
N ALA A 132 16.62 4.57 -8.32
CA ALA A 132 16.33 3.28 -7.71
C ALA A 132 15.01 2.74 -8.28
N ALA A 133 15.10 1.67 -9.09
CA ALA A 133 13.92 0.94 -9.53
C ALA A 133 13.15 0.45 -8.29
N HIS A 134 11.83 0.68 -8.26
CA HIS A 134 10.97 0.22 -7.19
C HIS A 134 11.12 -1.30 -7.04
N LYS A 135 11.58 -1.75 -5.87
CA LYS A 135 11.69 -3.17 -5.55
C LYS A 135 10.44 -3.57 -4.76
N PRO A 136 9.50 -4.36 -5.33
CA PRO A 136 8.36 -4.82 -4.57
C PRO A 136 8.86 -5.56 -3.33
N ALA A 137 8.30 -5.22 -2.17
CA ALA A 137 8.58 -5.93 -0.93
C ALA A 137 8.10 -7.37 -1.10
N ALA A 138 9.03 -8.30 -1.30
CA ALA A 138 8.73 -9.72 -1.32
C ALA A 138 8.11 -10.10 0.03
N THR A 139 6.84 -10.46 0.01
CA THR A 139 6.17 -11.03 1.17
C THR A 139 6.85 -12.37 1.42
N ALA A 140 7.70 -12.46 2.44
CA ALA A 140 8.27 -13.73 2.86
C ALA A 140 7.09 -14.61 3.29
N VAL A 141 6.75 -15.62 2.48
CA VAL A 141 5.85 -16.69 2.87
C VAL A 141 6.55 -17.43 4.00
N VAL A 142 6.15 -17.15 5.24
CA VAL A 142 6.56 -17.95 6.39
C VAL A 142 5.86 -19.29 6.22
N ASN A 143 6.55 -20.26 5.62
CA ASN A 143 6.08 -21.64 5.63
C ASN A 143 5.98 -22.07 7.11
N PRO A 144 4.80 -22.45 7.62
CA PRO A 144 4.75 -23.03 8.95
C PRO A 144 5.49 -24.36 8.91
N THR A 145 6.64 -24.42 9.57
CA THR A 145 7.34 -25.67 9.88
C THR A 145 6.33 -26.63 10.51
N PRO A 146 6.13 -27.85 9.98
CA PRO A 146 5.29 -28.84 10.62
C PRO A 146 5.85 -29.17 12.01
N ALA A 147 5.06 -28.88 13.05
CA ALA A 147 5.36 -29.33 14.40
C ALA A 147 5.43 -30.86 14.41
N ALA A 148 6.56 -31.42 14.85
CA ALA A 148 6.74 -32.85 15.02
C ALA A 148 5.70 -33.41 16.01
N PRO A 149 5.06 -34.57 15.74
CA PRO A 149 4.17 -35.18 16.71
C PRO A 149 4.98 -35.73 17.89
N ALA A 150 4.62 -35.30 19.10
CA ALA A 150 5.09 -35.91 20.34
C ALA A 150 4.59 -37.36 20.40
N SER A 151 5.47 -38.32 20.09
CA SER A 151 5.17 -39.73 20.27
C SER A 151 5.31 -40.09 21.75
N THR A 152 4.16 -40.31 22.39
CA THR A 152 4.01 -40.97 23.69
C THR A 152 4.88 -42.22 23.75
N ALA A 153 5.90 -42.19 24.61
CA ALA A 153 6.67 -43.36 24.99
C ALA A 153 5.78 -44.31 25.80
N ARG A 154 5.25 -45.35 25.14
CA ARG A 154 4.70 -46.54 25.80
C ARG A 154 5.83 -47.56 25.89
N ASN A 155 6.27 -47.80 27.13
CA ASN A 155 7.26 -48.79 27.51
C ASN A 155 6.91 -50.17 26.96
N VAL A 156 7.77 -50.73 26.10
CA VAL A 156 7.86 -52.18 25.88
C VAL A 156 9.34 -52.52 25.75
N ALA A 157 9.87 -53.17 26.78
CA ALA A 157 11.15 -53.85 26.73
C ALA A 157 11.11 -54.96 25.68
N LEU A 158 12.24 -55.22 25.00
CA LEU A 158 12.87 -56.53 24.86
C LEU A 158 14.04 -56.45 23.86
N LEU A 159 15.24 -56.68 24.42
CA LEU A 159 16.32 -57.55 23.96
C LEU A 159 16.88 -57.48 22.52
N SER A 160 18.17 -57.12 22.51
CA SER A 160 19.29 -57.80 21.82
C SER A 160 19.33 -57.83 20.30
N CYS A 161 20.39 -57.26 19.71
CA CYS A 161 21.49 -58.04 19.14
C CYS A 161 22.48 -57.16 18.35
N LEU A 162 23.76 -57.50 18.55
CA LEU A 162 24.85 -57.51 17.54
C LEU A 162 25.40 -56.18 17.00
N SER A 163 26.50 -55.76 17.63
CA SER A 163 27.84 -55.59 17.02
C SER A 163 27.97 -55.06 15.58
N TRP A 164 28.70 -53.96 15.41
CA TRP A 164 30.03 -53.86 14.76
C TRP A 164 30.40 -52.38 14.62
N ALA A 165 31.70 -52.10 14.74
CA ALA A 165 32.39 -50.82 14.68
C ALA A 165 31.98 -49.79 13.60
N ALA A 166 32.34 -48.54 13.89
CA ALA A 166 32.42 -47.40 12.99
C ALA A 166 33.12 -47.70 11.65
N VAL A 167 32.77 -46.97 10.58
CA VAL A 167 33.68 -46.48 9.52
C VAL A 167 32.92 -45.64 8.46
N ALA A 168 33.55 -44.51 8.11
CA ALA A 168 33.59 -43.75 6.85
C ALA A 168 32.33 -43.19 6.13
N ALA A 169 32.42 -41.87 5.93
CA ALA A 169 32.29 -41.14 4.66
C ALA A 169 31.91 -41.93 3.37
N ALA A 170 30.95 -41.41 2.62
CA ALA A 170 31.06 -41.09 1.18
C ALA A 170 29.76 -40.51 0.60
N ALA A 171 29.94 -39.48 -0.22
CA ALA A 171 29.16 -39.00 -1.37
C ALA A 171 27.79 -39.62 -1.73
N ASN A 172 26.79 -38.76 -2.02
CA ASN A 172 26.11 -38.68 -3.34
C ASN A 172 24.79 -37.89 -3.27
N ASN A 173 24.68 -36.81 -4.07
CA ASN A 173 23.58 -36.49 -5.00
C ASN A 173 23.85 -35.12 -5.64
N GLN A 174 24.62 -34.97 -6.73
CA GLN A 174 24.24 -35.21 -8.13
C GLN A 174 22.83 -34.74 -8.48
N LEU A 175 22.74 -33.64 -9.25
CA LEU A 175 22.00 -33.49 -10.51
C LEU A 175 22.17 -32.04 -11.00
N GLU A 176 23.30 -31.76 -11.66
CA GLU A 176 23.44 -30.61 -12.56
C GLU A 176 22.50 -30.81 -13.75
N ASN A 177 21.49 -29.95 -13.87
CA ASN A 177 20.56 -29.96 -14.99
C ASN A 177 21.21 -29.27 -16.21
N ILE A 178 21.94 -30.06 -17.00
CA ILE A 178 22.39 -29.70 -18.34
C ILE A 178 21.17 -29.74 -19.28
N SER A 179 20.73 -28.57 -19.77
CA SER A 179 19.80 -28.51 -20.90
C SER A 179 20.59 -28.55 -22.19
N ILE A 180 20.37 -29.61 -22.95
CA ILE A 180 20.98 -29.91 -24.25
C ILE A 180 20.05 -29.33 -25.31
N ASN A 181 20.57 -28.42 -26.13
CA ASN A 181 19.84 -27.84 -27.27
C ASN A 181 20.49 -28.38 -28.57
N GLU A 182 20.06 -29.55 -29.03
CA GLU A 182 20.19 -30.02 -30.41
C GLU A 182 18.75 -30.10 -30.98
N ALA A 183 18.39 -29.76 -32.21
CA ALA A 183 19.12 -29.39 -33.41
C ALA A 183 18.11 -28.73 -34.38
N ALA A 184 18.60 -27.94 -35.35
CA ALA A 184 18.20 -28.06 -36.76
C ALA A 184 19.01 -27.08 -37.62
N ALA A 185 19.75 -27.67 -38.56
CA ALA A 185 20.62 -27.02 -39.53
C ALA A 185 19.83 -26.36 -40.68
N GLY A 186 20.38 -25.25 -41.20
CA GLY A 186 20.05 -24.67 -42.48
C GLY A 186 21.31 -24.06 -43.10
N LYS A 187 22.04 -24.89 -43.85
CA LYS A 187 23.35 -24.62 -44.46
C LYS A 187 23.21 -23.59 -45.59
N VAL A 188 23.95 -22.49 -45.50
CA VAL A 188 24.23 -21.57 -46.62
C VAL A 188 25.61 -21.94 -47.15
N GLU A 189 25.69 -22.33 -48.41
CA GLU A 189 26.93 -22.47 -49.16
C GLU A 189 26.88 -21.49 -50.34
N VAL A 190 28.04 -20.93 -50.67
CA VAL A 190 28.29 -19.84 -51.62
C VAL A 190 28.13 -20.31 -53.06
#